data_AF-A0A4P5VUB8-F1
#
_entry.id   AF-A0A4P5VUB8-F1
#
_cell.length_a   1.000
_cell.length_b   1.000
_cell.length_c   1.000
_cell.angle_alpha   90.00
_cell.angle_beta   90.00
_cell.angle_gamma   90.00
#
_symmetry.space_group_name_H-M   'P 1'
#
loop_
_entity.id
_entity.type
_entity.pdbx_description
1 polymer ?
#
loop_
_entity_poly.entity_id
_entity_poly.type
_entity_poly.pdbx_seq_one_letter_code
_entity_poly.pdbx_strand_id
1 'polypeptide(L)'
;MDKFHRPGGALSWLREWARRHRPEARTVAIVRQLAESGSADDAVRAARAGSLAVQRALRGAFASGALPPGAAHLAQLPPPQADEDHLLDARLRARAGEPLDHVRARLAARDGRVLQTAFGPRNPARALTIAPLLVRFDRLAPDLGEPRAALRAALRGQADTLPAAWLRLAALRHPEDAPHLLAARDTAGRRGDHTLLDAMGTHGDPSFLAPLRGALHARDIDPGRGFVQRRLAADGLGRLGLAAAIPLLLRALDDERDDFEGRPGAGLGIQYPVRANLLWALGELSAEAAIPTLIAYLGDTSGSAFGGFYLPAMDALVRIGAPARAALERATRDHNPQVAANATGALAALSGPA
;
A
#
# COMPACT_ATOMS: atom_id res chain seq x y z
N MET A 1 2.97 -27.20 38.70
CA MET A 1 3.04 -28.02 37.47
C MET A 1 2.03 -29.19 37.47
N ASP A 2 0.93 -29.14 38.25
CA ASP A 2 0.14 -30.35 38.57
C ASP A 2 -1.34 -30.32 38.11
N LYS A 3 -1.69 -29.42 37.17
CA LYS A 3 -3.09 -29.22 36.72
C LYS A 3 -3.45 -29.92 35.40
N PHE A 4 -2.53 -30.63 34.74
CA PHE A 4 -2.72 -31.05 33.33
C PHE A 4 -2.62 -32.56 33.05
N HIS A 5 -2.39 -33.42 34.05
CA HIS A 5 -2.44 -34.88 33.86
C HIS A 5 -3.85 -35.49 33.87
N ARG A 6 -4.92 -34.68 33.86
CA ARG A 6 -6.29 -35.20 33.73
C ARG A 6 -6.74 -35.26 32.26
N PRO A 7 -7.40 -36.36 31.82
CA PRO A 7 -8.02 -36.42 30.51
C PRO A 7 -9.00 -35.24 30.35
N GLY A 8 -8.78 -34.39 29.34
CA GLY A 8 -9.64 -33.22 29.05
C GLY A 8 -8.95 -31.84 29.13
N GLY A 9 -7.71 -31.76 29.66
CA GLY A 9 -6.97 -30.49 29.77
C GLY A 9 -6.71 -29.79 28.43
N ALA A 10 -6.32 -30.54 27.40
CA ALA A 10 -6.01 -30.00 26.07
C ALA A 10 -7.25 -29.43 25.35
N LEU A 11 -8.40 -30.12 25.46
CA LEU A 11 -9.66 -29.65 24.85
C LEU A 11 -10.21 -28.41 25.56
N SER A 12 -10.06 -28.32 26.89
CA SER A 12 -10.43 -27.14 27.65
C SER A 12 -9.58 -25.92 27.28
N TRP A 13 -8.25 -26.11 27.18
CA TRP A 13 -7.33 -25.07 26.72
C TRP A 13 -7.65 -24.61 25.29
N LEU A 14 -7.91 -25.56 24.37
CA LEU A 14 -8.24 -25.23 22.98
C LEU A 14 -9.53 -24.41 22.87
N ARG A 15 -10.55 -24.72 23.68
CA ARG A 15 -11.80 -23.95 23.74
C ARG A 15 -11.60 -22.54 24.27
N GLU A 16 -10.77 -22.36 25.30
CA GLU A 16 -10.42 -21.04 25.83
C GLU A 16 -9.59 -20.23 24.82
N TRP A 17 -8.59 -20.86 24.20
CA TRP A 17 -7.76 -20.23 23.18
C TRP A 17 -8.60 -19.81 21.96
N ALA A 18 -9.49 -20.68 21.47
CA ALA A 18 -10.38 -20.37 20.35
C ALA A 18 -11.37 -19.24 20.69
N ARG A 19 -11.92 -19.22 21.91
CA ARG A 19 -12.77 -18.11 22.37
C ARG A 19 -12.02 -16.78 22.36
N ARG A 20 -10.77 -16.78 22.82
CA ARG A 20 -9.95 -15.56 22.94
C ARG A 20 -9.46 -15.03 21.59
N HIS A 21 -9.10 -15.91 20.66
CA HIS A 21 -8.43 -15.52 19.41
C HIS A 21 -9.31 -15.63 18.16
N ARG A 22 -10.53 -16.18 18.28
CA ARG A 22 -11.51 -16.38 17.19
C ARG A 22 -10.88 -16.89 15.87
N PRO A 23 -10.08 -17.98 15.92
CA PRO A 23 -9.44 -18.53 14.74
C PRO A 23 -10.49 -19.14 13.78
N GLU A 24 -10.12 -19.33 12.52
CA GLU A 24 -10.95 -20.06 11.56
C GLU A 24 -11.24 -21.49 12.05
N ALA A 25 -12.44 -22.00 11.77
CA ALA A 25 -12.86 -23.34 12.18
C ALA A 25 -11.88 -24.45 11.74
N ARG A 26 -11.25 -24.28 10.58
CA ARG A 26 -10.21 -25.18 10.06
C ARG A 26 -8.97 -25.24 10.95
N THR A 27 -8.56 -24.11 11.52
CA THR A 27 -7.41 -24.03 12.44
C THR A 27 -7.72 -24.77 13.74
N VAL A 28 -8.93 -24.60 14.29
CA VAL A 28 -9.37 -25.31 15.49
C VAL A 28 -9.43 -26.82 15.25
N ALA A 29 -9.94 -27.25 14.10
CA ALA A 29 -10.03 -28.66 13.73
C ALA A 29 -8.65 -29.33 13.62
N ILE A 30 -7.68 -28.66 12.97
CA ILE A 30 -6.30 -29.17 12.83
C ILE A 30 -5.63 -29.32 14.20
N VAL A 31 -5.70 -28.27 15.04
CA VAL A 31 -5.04 -28.29 16.36
C VAL A 31 -5.69 -29.32 17.28
N ARG A 32 -7.02 -29.49 17.19
CA ARG A 32 -7.74 -30.54 17.92
C ARG A 32 -7.30 -31.94 17.48
N GLN A 33 -7.26 -32.20 16.18
CA GLN A 33 -6.86 -33.50 15.63
C GLN A 33 -5.42 -33.86 16.05
N LEU A 34 -4.52 -32.89 16.09
CA LEU A 34 -3.12 -33.07 16.52
C LEU A 34 -2.98 -33.27 18.03
N ALA A 35 -3.80 -32.59 18.82
CA ALA A 35 -3.86 -32.82 20.27
C ALA A 35 -4.44 -34.20 20.61
N GLU A 36 -5.40 -34.68 19.82
CA GLU A 36 -6.01 -36.00 19.97
C GLU A 36 -5.10 -37.13 19.44
N SER A 37 -4.28 -36.90 18.41
CA SER A 37 -3.37 -37.93 17.86
C SER A 37 -2.16 -38.22 18.75
N GLY A 38 -1.76 -37.28 19.62
CA GLY A 38 -0.59 -37.42 20.49
C GLY A 38 0.75 -37.52 19.76
N SER A 39 0.77 -37.34 18.44
CA SER A 39 1.96 -37.51 17.59
C SER A 39 2.71 -36.19 17.45
N ALA A 40 3.91 -36.13 18.04
CA ALA A 40 4.78 -34.95 17.95
C ALA A 40 5.21 -34.67 16.49
N ASP A 41 5.45 -35.71 15.71
CA ASP A 41 5.86 -35.57 14.31
C ASP A 41 4.74 -35.00 13.43
N ASP A 42 3.48 -35.38 13.69
CA ASP A 42 2.34 -34.80 12.99
C ASP A 42 2.15 -33.32 13.36
N ALA A 43 2.37 -32.95 14.63
CA ALA A 43 2.31 -31.57 15.06
C ALA A 43 3.41 -30.71 14.40
N VAL A 44 4.63 -31.24 14.27
CA VAL A 44 5.73 -30.56 13.59
C VAL A 44 5.49 -30.45 12.08
N ARG A 45 5.01 -31.53 11.43
CA ARG A 45 4.64 -31.50 10.01
C ARG A 45 3.52 -30.49 9.73
N ALA A 46 2.48 -30.49 10.56
CA ALA A 46 1.37 -29.54 10.45
C ALA A 46 1.79 -28.09 10.76
N ALA A 47 2.73 -27.87 11.69
CA ALA A 47 3.29 -26.54 11.92
C ALA A 47 4.08 -26.03 10.70
N ARG A 48 4.88 -26.90 10.07
CA ARG A 48 5.67 -26.53 8.87
C ARG A 48 4.80 -26.28 7.64
N ALA A 49 3.72 -27.04 7.46
CA ALA A 49 2.83 -26.93 6.31
C ALA A 49 1.60 -26.02 6.54
N GLY A 50 1.36 -25.61 7.79
CA GLY A 50 0.16 -24.90 8.22
C GLY A 50 0.31 -23.38 8.19
N SER A 51 -0.83 -22.69 8.20
CA SER A 51 -0.90 -21.23 8.27
C SER A 51 -0.32 -20.69 9.57
N LEU A 52 -0.01 -19.39 9.59
CA LEU A 52 0.50 -18.66 10.76
C LEU A 52 -0.38 -18.85 12.02
N ALA A 53 -1.71 -18.93 11.84
CA ALA A 53 -2.65 -19.18 12.92
C ALA A 53 -2.49 -20.57 13.53
N VAL A 54 -2.25 -21.60 12.70
CA VAL A 54 -1.97 -22.98 13.15
C VAL A 54 -0.65 -23.05 13.91
N GLN A 55 0.39 -22.38 13.42
CA GLN A 55 1.70 -22.33 14.09
C GLN A 55 1.63 -21.66 15.47
N ARG A 56 0.92 -20.54 15.58
CA ARG A 56 0.71 -19.83 16.87
C ARG A 56 -0.08 -20.67 17.86
N ALA A 57 -1.14 -21.36 17.39
CA ALA A 57 -1.89 -22.29 18.22
C ALA A 57 -1.03 -23.43 18.75
N LEU A 58 -0.25 -24.08 17.88
CA LEU A 58 0.58 -25.23 18.26
C LEU A 58 1.68 -24.85 19.25
N ARG A 59 2.30 -23.67 19.10
CA ARG A 59 3.26 -23.15 20.10
C ARG A 59 2.62 -22.81 21.43
N GLY A 60 1.45 -22.16 21.40
CA GLY A 60 0.67 -21.88 22.62
C GLY A 60 0.26 -23.17 23.34
N ALA A 61 -0.11 -24.21 22.58
CA ALA A 61 -0.45 -25.52 23.10
C ALA A 61 0.78 -26.23 23.69
N PHE A 62 1.95 -26.11 23.06
CA PHE A 62 3.19 -26.64 23.60
C PHE A 62 3.60 -25.92 24.90
N ALA A 63 3.60 -24.58 24.90
CA ALA A 63 3.96 -23.77 26.07
C ALA A 63 3.02 -23.99 27.27
N SER A 64 1.76 -24.34 27.03
CA SER A 64 0.79 -24.69 28.08
C SER A 64 0.88 -26.14 28.55
N GLY A 65 1.75 -26.96 27.95
CA GLY A 65 1.87 -28.40 28.24
C GLY A 65 0.75 -29.26 27.65
N ALA A 66 -0.04 -28.71 26.72
CA ALA A 66 -1.13 -29.42 26.05
C ALA A 66 -0.65 -30.31 24.88
N LEU A 67 0.63 -30.21 24.50
CA LEU A 67 1.29 -31.10 23.54
C LEU A 67 2.35 -31.97 24.24
N PRO A 68 2.63 -33.17 23.73
CA PRO A 68 3.61 -34.09 24.34
C PRO A 68 5.04 -33.50 24.34
N PRO A 69 5.91 -33.93 25.28
CA PRO A 69 7.29 -33.43 25.38
C PRO A 69 8.12 -33.58 24.10
N GLY A 70 7.83 -34.60 23.28
CA GLY A 70 8.47 -34.81 21.96
C GLY A 70 8.24 -33.67 20.97
N ALA A 71 7.29 -32.77 21.22
CA ALA A 71 7.04 -31.59 20.40
C ALA A 71 7.98 -30.41 20.72
N ALA A 72 9.05 -30.62 21.50
CA ALA A 72 10.04 -29.60 21.85
C ALA A 72 10.69 -28.89 20.63
N HIS A 73 10.73 -29.57 19.48
CA HIS A 73 11.18 -28.95 18.23
C HIS A 73 10.28 -27.79 17.77
N LEU A 74 9.02 -27.70 18.23
CA LEU A 74 8.15 -26.53 17.98
C LEU A 74 8.68 -25.24 18.63
N ALA A 75 9.43 -25.34 19.73
CA ALA A 75 10.11 -24.20 20.36
C ALA A 75 11.39 -23.80 19.61
N GLN A 76 12.00 -24.74 18.87
CA GLN A 76 13.17 -24.52 18.01
C GLN A 76 12.79 -24.04 16.60
N LEU A 77 11.52 -24.18 16.18
CA LEU A 77 11.05 -23.56 14.96
C LEU A 77 11.25 -22.03 15.10
N PRO A 78 11.86 -21.35 14.10
CA PRO A 78 12.08 -19.91 14.16
C PRO A 78 10.77 -19.21 14.50
N PRO A 79 10.72 -18.25 15.45
CA PRO A 79 9.48 -17.57 15.81
C PRO A 79 8.74 -17.16 14.55
N PRO A 80 7.39 -17.32 14.47
CA PRO A 80 6.65 -16.74 13.36
C PRO A 80 7.07 -15.29 13.27
N GLN A 81 7.76 -14.92 12.19
CA GLN A 81 8.51 -13.68 12.08
C GLN A 81 7.63 -12.54 12.59
N ALA A 82 8.01 -11.98 13.74
CA ALA A 82 7.42 -10.77 14.31
C ALA A 82 7.91 -9.54 13.52
N ASP A 83 8.02 -9.68 12.20
CA ASP A 83 8.91 -8.88 11.37
C ASP A 83 8.17 -8.15 10.26
N GLU A 84 6.84 -8.27 10.17
CA GLU A 84 6.05 -7.35 9.33
C GLU A 84 5.99 -5.95 9.97
N ASP A 85 5.66 -5.89 11.26
CA ASP A 85 5.65 -4.64 12.00
C ASP A 85 7.06 -4.11 12.28
N HIS A 86 8.06 -4.99 12.49
CA HIS A 86 9.45 -4.61 12.76
C HIS A 86 10.27 -4.22 11.50
N LEU A 87 10.00 -4.79 10.31
CA LEU A 87 10.66 -4.39 9.06
C LEU A 87 9.98 -3.18 8.42
N LEU A 88 8.66 -3.03 8.54
CA LEU A 88 8.01 -1.76 8.25
C LEU A 88 8.55 -0.68 9.20
N ASP A 89 8.71 -0.99 10.49
CA ASP A 89 9.39 -0.16 11.49
C ASP A 89 10.79 0.31 11.06
N ALA A 90 11.65 -0.63 10.67
CA ALA A 90 13.02 -0.34 10.29
C ALA A 90 13.08 0.51 9.00
N ARG A 91 12.13 0.29 8.08
CA ARG A 91 12.03 1.00 6.79
C ARG A 91 11.43 2.41 6.90
N LEU A 92 10.52 2.63 7.86
CA LEU A 92 10.02 3.96 8.21
C LEU A 92 11.10 4.79 8.90
N ARG A 93 11.87 4.18 9.83
CA ARG A 93 13.05 4.79 10.48
C ARG A 93 14.11 5.24 9.46
N ALA A 94 14.35 4.45 8.41
CA ALA A 94 15.35 4.75 7.37
C ALA A 94 14.97 5.88 6.40
N ARG A 95 13.69 6.27 6.32
CA ARG A 95 13.20 7.20 5.28
C ARG A 95 13.13 8.66 5.73
N ALA A 96 13.07 8.95 7.02
CA ALA A 96 12.72 10.30 7.48
C ALA A 96 13.53 10.82 8.67
N GLY A 97 14.28 9.98 9.38
CA GLY A 97 14.76 10.37 10.72
C GLY A 97 13.61 10.70 11.71
N GLU A 98 12.35 10.48 11.30
CA GLU A 98 11.15 10.72 12.11
C GLU A 98 10.84 9.52 13.00
N PRO A 99 10.32 9.78 14.23
CA PRO A 99 9.84 8.73 15.11
C PRO A 99 8.73 7.89 14.48
N LEU A 100 8.81 6.58 14.69
CA LEU A 100 7.90 5.58 14.13
C LEU A 100 6.41 5.88 14.36
N ASP A 101 6.05 6.26 15.57
CA ASP A 101 4.67 6.53 15.96
C ASP A 101 4.09 7.68 15.13
N HIS A 102 4.94 8.62 14.71
CA HIS A 102 4.56 9.72 13.84
C HIS A 102 4.16 9.23 12.44
N VAL A 103 4.94 8.30 11.87
CA VAL A 103 4.64 7.79 10.53
C VAL A 103 3.42 6.88 10.53
N ARG A 104 3.27 6.02 11.55
CA ARG A 104 2.06 5.20 11.75
C ARG A 104 0.82 6.07 11.96
N ALA A 105 0.91 7.10 12.81
CA ALA A 105 -0.17 8.07 13.00
C ALA A 105 -0.52 8.76 11.68
N ARG A 106 0.47 9.15 10.87
CA ARG A 106 0.24 9.79 9.56
C ARG A 106 -0.43 8.85 8.55
N LEU A 107 -0.06 7.57 8.50
CA LEU A 107 -0.69 6.57 7.63
C LEU A 107 -2.11 6.21 8.10
N ALA A 108 -2.32 5.98 9.39
CA ALA A 108 -3.65 5.75 9.96
C ALA A 108 -4.58 6.96 9.78
N ALA A 109 -4.04 8.18 9.93
CA ALA A 109 -4.76 9.41 9.65
C ALA A 109 -5.04 9.64 8.15
N ARG A 110 -4.44 8.87 7.23
CA ARG A 110 -4.75 8.88 5.78
C ARG A 110 -5.93 7.96 5.47
N ASP A 111 -5.89 6.70 5.90
CA ASP A 111 -6.92 5.70 5.55
C ASP A 111 -8.28 5.97 6.21
N GLY A 112 -8.28 6.59 7.39
CA GLY A 112 -9.49 6.96 8.13
C GLY A 112 -10.04 8.35 7.82
N ARG A 113 -9.37 9.15 6.98
CA ARG A 113 -9.75 10.56 6.79
C ARG A 113 -11.08 10.69 6.06
N VAL A 114 -12.05 11.33 6.70
CA VAL A 114 -13.32 11.72 6.10
C VAL A 114 -13.28 13.23 5.89
N LEU A 115 -13.37 13.66 4.64
CA LEU A 115 -13.53 15.05 4.27
C LEU A 115 -15.02 15.37 4.18
N GLN A 116 -15.42 16.49 4.77
CA GLN A 116 -16.74 17.07 4.49
C GLN A 116 -16.70 17.74 3.13
N THR A 117 -17.66 17.44 2.28
CA THR A 117 -17.71 17.96 0.90
C THR A 117 -19.06 18.57 0.61
N ALA A 118 -19.20 19.24 -0.54
CA ALA A 118 -20.50 19.68 -1.04
C ALA A 118 -21.54 18.54 -1.17
N PHE A 119 -21.09 17.28 -1.24
CA PHE A 119 -21.92 16.08 -1.37
C PHE A 119 -21.89 15.19 -0.12
N GLY A 120 -21.61 15.78 1.05
CA GLY A 120 -21.52 15.09 2.34
C GLY A 120 -20.14 14.48 2.64
N PRO A 121 -20.04 13.67 3.71
CA PRO A 121 -18.79 13.05 4.13
C PRO A 121 -18.26 12.06 3.09
N ARG A 122 -17.02 12.23 2.65
CA ARG A 122 -16.35 11.35 1.68
C ARG A 122 -14.98 10.94 2.20
N ASN A 123 -14.59 9.70 1.95
CA ASN A 123 -13.23 9.24 2.23
C ASN A 123 -12.42 9.31 0.91
N PRO A 124 -11.40 10.19 0.83
CA PRO A 124 -10.58 10.32 -0.38
C PRO A 124 -9.87 9.01 -0.76
N ALA A 125 -9.44 8.20 0.21
CA ALA A 125 -8.82 6.90 -0.05
C ALA A 125 -9.79 5.90 -0.70
N ARG A 126 -11.11 5.99 -0.42
CA ARG A 126 -12.15 5.18 -1.10
C ARG A 126 -12.53 5.74 -2.47
N ALA A 127 -12.37 7.03 -2.72
CA ALA A 127 -12.46 7.58 -4.07
C ALA A 127 -11.19 7.24 -4.88
N LEU A 128 -10.06 7.10 -4.22
CA LEU A 128 -8.77 6.70 -4.77
C LEU A 128 -8.52 5.19 -4.66
N THR A 129 -9.54 4.33 -4.42
CA THR A 129 -9.37 2.87 -4.44
C THR A 129 -9.11 2.34 -5.85
N ILE A 130 -8.03 2.82 -6.47
CA ILE A 130 -6.92 1.98 -6.85
C ILE A 130 -5.94 1.94 -5.67
N ALA A 131 -6.36 1.29 -4.58
CA ALA A 131 -5.43 0.74 -3.61
C ALA A 131 -5.16 -0.76 -3.88
N PRO A 132 -4.83 -1.25 -5.11
CA PRO A 132 -4.44 -2.63 -5.26
C PRO A 132 -2.93 -2.82 -5.10
N LEU A 133 -2.15 -1.88 -4.55
CA LEU A 133 -0.73 -2.14 -4.26
C LEU A 133 -0.31 -1.90 -2.80
N LEU A 134 -0.83 -0.87 -2.11
CA LEU A 134 -0.67 -0.79 -0.64
C LEU A 134 -1.43 -1.91 0.08
N VAL A 135 -2.64 -2.28 -0.36
CA VAL A 135 -3.36 -3.48 0.14
C VAL A 135 -2.71 -4.79 -0.35
N ARG A 136 -1.83 -4.73 -1.37
CA ARG A 136 -0.98 -5.88 -1.71
C ARG A 136 0.31 -5.92 -0.91
N PHE A 137 0.75 -4.84 -0.25
CA PHE A 137 1.92 -4.90 0.63
C PHE A 137 1.67 -5.85 1.81
N ASP A 138 0.49 -5.77 2.42
CA ASP A 138 0.05 -6.71 3.47
C ASP A 138 -0.16 -8.15 2.96
N ARG A 139 -0.24 -8.35 1.64
CA ARG A 139 -0.42 -9.68 1.00
C ARG A 139 0.82 -10.19 0.24
N LEU A 140 1.82 -9.33 0.03
CA LEU A 140 3.11 -9.60 -0.63
C LEU A 140 4.28 -9.63 0.36
N ALA A 141 3.99 -9.62 1.65
CA ALA A 141 4.87 -10.20 2.65
C ALA A 141 4.58 -11.70 2.80
N PRO A 142 5.16 -12.58 1.96
CA PRO A 142 5.57 -13.87 2.45
C PRO A 142 7.03 -13.74 2.86
N ASP A 143 7.30 -14.19 4.07
CA ASP A 143 8.59 -14.72 4.51
C ASP A 143 9.81 -13.96 3.93
N LEU A 144 10.16 -12.84 4.55
CA LEU A 144 11.40 -12.11 4.26
C LEU A 144 12.66 -12.91 4.65
N GLY A 145 12.49 -14.19 5.02
CA GLY A 145 13.55 -15.18 5.13
C GLY A 145 14.21 -15.59 3.80
N GLU A 146 13.64 -15.25 2.64
CA GLU A 146 14.34 -15.45 1.36
C GLU A 146 15.59 -14.55 1.28
N PRO A 147 16.80 -15.12 1.13
CA PRO A 147 18.01 -14.33 1.03
C PRO A 147 17.93 -13.40 -0.17
N ARG A 148 18.27 -12.12 0.02
CA ARG A 148 18.27 -11.12 -1.07
C ARG A 148 19.08 -11.55 -2.30
N ALA A 149 20.14 -12.32 -2.08
CA ALA A 149 20.91 -12.95 -3.14
C ALA A 149 20.05 -13.86 -4.04
N ALA A 150 19.10 -14.61 -3.45
CA ALA A 150 18.14 -15.44 -4.16
C ALA A 150 17.14 -14.60 -4.97
N LEU A 151 16.64 -13.50 -4.42
CA LEU A 151 15.78 -12.57 -5.18
C LEU A 151 16.51 -11.97 -6.40
N ARG A 152 17.75 -11.52 -6.22
CA ARG A 152 18.60 -11.02 -7.32
C ARG A 152 18.99 -12.10 -8.31
N ALA A 153 19.16 -13.34 -7.86
CA ALA A 153 19.43 -14.48 -8.74
C ALA A 153 18.18 -14.82 -9.57
N ALA A 154 16.99 -14.80 -8.96
CA ALA A 154 15.73 -14.97 -9.66
C ALA A 154 15.54 -13.92 -10.76
N LEU A 155 15.94 -12.66 -10.51
CA LEU A 155 15.92 -11.61 -11.53
C LEU A 155 16.84 -11.87 -12.74
N ARG A 156 17.94 -12.60 -12.53
CA ARG A 156 18.90 -12.95 -13.58
C ARG A 156 18.52 -14.22 -14.35
N GLY A 157 17.57 -15.01 -13.83
CA GLY A 157 17.35 -16.40 -14.21
C GLY A 157 16.48 -16.66 -15.44
N GLN A 158 15.42 -15.88 -15.73
CA GLN A 158 14.59 -15.98 -16.94
C GLN A 158 13.40 -14.98 -16.93
N ALA A 159 12.84 -14.70 -18.12
CA ALA A 159 11.92 -13.60 -18.47
C ALA A 159 10.55 -13.57 -17.77
N ASP A 160 10.14 -14.65 -17.09
CA ASP A 160 8.90 -14.73 -16.31
C ASP A 160 9.16 -14.52 -14.80
N THR A 161 10.10 -13.65 -14.47
CA THR A 161 10.31 -13.18 -13.09
C THR A 161 8.97 -12.75 -12.49
N LEU A 162 8.59 -13.40 -11.39
CA LEU A 162 7.36 -13.11 -10.66
C LEU A 162 7.31 -11.61 -10.37
N PRO A 163 6.25 -10.87 -10.78
CA PRO A 163 5.96 -9.51 -10.33
C PRO A 163 6.17 -9.29 -8.83
N ALA A 164 6.00 -10.34 -8.03
CA ALA A 164 6.29 -10.34 -6.60
C ALA A 164 7.78 -10.10 -6.25
N ALA A 165 8.74 -10.63 -7.01
CA ALA A 165 10.16 -10.48 -6.71
C ALA A 165 10.63 -9.02 -6.89
N TRP A 166 10.17 -8.33 -7.94
CA TRP A 166 10.45 -6.90 -8.12
C TRP A 166 9.88 -6.06 -6.99
N LEU A 167 8.63 -6.30 -6.61
CA LEU A 167 7.97 -5.58 -5.52
C LEU A 167 8.65 -5.84 -4.17
N ARG A 168 9.10 -7.08 -3.91
CA ARG A 168 9.87 -7.42 -2.71
C ARG A 168 11.24 -6.74 -2.67
N LEU A 169 11.98 -6.74 -3.78
CA LEU A 169 13.26 -6.02 -3.88
C LEU A 169 13.05 -4.51 -3.71
N ALA A 170 12.02 -3.95 -4.35
CA ALA A 170 11.65 -2.56 -4.16
C ALA A 170 11.29 -2.23 -2.71
N ALA A 171 10.57 -3.12 -2.02
CA ALA A 171 10.24 -2.96 -0.62
C ALA A 171 11.48 -2.94 0.29
N LEU A 172 12.55 -3.63 -0.09
CA LEU A 172 13.83 -3.62 0.62
C LEU A 172 14.60 -2.31 0.43
N ARG A 173 14.35 -1.57 -0.67
CA ARG A 173 14.88 -0.22 -0.97
C ARG A 173 16.40 -0.07 -0.92
N HIS A 174 17.17 -1.15 -1.02
CA HIS A 174 18.60 -1.01 -0.85
C HIS A 174 19.28 -0.65 -2.19
N PRO A 175 20.21 0.32 -2.20
CA PRO A 175 20.68 1.02 -3.41
C PRO A 175 21.08 0.11 -4.58
N GLU A 176 21.81 -0.97 -4.30
CA GLU A 176 22.22 -1.96 -5.29
C GLU A 176 21.08 -2.68 -6.05
N ASP A 177 19.82 -2.62 -5.59
CA ASP A 177 18.70 -3.22 -6.33
C ASP A 177 18.22 -2.31 -7.47
N ALA A 178 18.54 -1.02 -7.45
CA ALA A 178 18.08 -0.10 -8.48
C ALA A 178 18.56 -0.48 -9.90
N PRO A 179 19.85 -0.80 -10.12
CA PRO A 179 20.31 -1.31 -11.42
C PRO A 179 19.60 -2.59 -11.86
N HIS A 180 19.24 -3.48 -10.92
CA HIS A 180 18.54 -4.72 -11.24
C HIS A 180 17.09 -4.47 -11.68
N LEU A 181 16.39 -3.54 -11.03
CA LEU A 181 15.03 -3.14 -11.41
C LEU A 181 15.01 -2.39 -12.75
N LEU A 182 16.04 -1.58 -13.02
CA LEU A 182 16.21 -0.93 -14.33
C LEU A 182 16.44 -1.96 -15.44
N ALA A 183 17.40 -2.87 -15.25
CA ALA A 183 17.71 -3.89 -16.25
C ALA A 183 16.52 -4.83 -16.53
N ALA A 184 15.73 -5.16 -15.51
CA ALA A 184 14.54 -5.98 -15.67
C ALA A 184 13.49 -5.34 -16.58
N ARG A 185 13.46 -4.00 -16.68
CA ARG A 185 12.48 -3.28 -17.49
C ARG A 185 12.59 -3.58 -18.97
N ASP A 186 13.81 -3.78 -19.46
CA ASP A 186 14.09 -4.05 -20.87
C ASP A 186 13.52 -5.41 -21.31
N THR A 187 13.31 -6.34 -20.38
CA THR A 187 12.85 -7.71 -20.65
C THR A 187 11.47 -8.04 -20.09
N ALA A 188 10.88 -7.18 -19.25
CA ALA A 188 9.67 -7.47 -18.47
C ALA A 188 8.36 -7.59 -19.28
N GLY A 189 8.37 -7.16 -20.55
CA GLY A 189 7.17 -7.08 -21.39
C GLY A 189 6.09 -6.17 -20.80
N ARG A 190 4.90 -6.15 -21.44
CA ARG A 190 3.84 -5.17 -21.11
C ARG A 190 3.34 -5.25 -19.67
N ARG A 191 3.06 -6.46 -19.17
CA ARG A 191 2.51 -6.66 -17.83
C ARG A 191 3.56 -6.42 -16.76
N GLY A 192 4.81 -6.76 -17.03
CA GLY A 192 5.88 -6.56 -16.07
C GLY A 192 6.34 -5.10 -15.96
N ASP A 193 6.28 -4.33 -17.05
CA ASP A 193 6.58 -2.88 -17.02
C ASP A 193 5.71 -2.13 -16.00
N HIS A 194 4.41 -2.46 -15.90
CA HIS A 194 3.53 -1.87 -14.88
C HIS A 194 4.00 -2.17 -13.45
N THR A 195 4.36 -3.43 -13.18
CA THR A 195 4.87 -3.81 -11.87
C THR A 195 6.20 -3.13 -11.57
N LEU A 196 7.06 -2.98 -12.58
CA LEU A 196 8.33 -2.29 -12.41
C LEU A 196 8.14 -0.81 -12.13
N LEU A 197 7.21 -0.11 -12.78
CA LEU A 197 6.90 1.28 -12.46
C LEU A 197 6.46 1.45 -10.99
N ASP A 198 5.62 0.54 -10.49
CA ASP A 198 5.22 0.54 -9.08
C ASP A 198 6.39 0.19 -8.14
N ALA A 199 7.21 -0.79 -8.52
CA ALA A 199 8.42 -1.17 -7.81
C ALA A 199 9.41 0.01 -7.73
N MET A 200 9.60 0.76 -8.81
CA MET A 200 10.47 1.93 -8.87
C MET A 200 10.01 3.03 -7.90
N GLY A 201 8.73 3.38 -7.92
CA GLY A 201 8.16 4.37 -6.99
C GLY A 201 8.25 3.94 -5.53
N THR A 202 8.01 2.65 -5.28
CA THR A 202 8.12 2.02 -3.96
C THR A 202 9.56 1.99 -3.46
N HIS A 203 10.51 1.65 -4.33
CA HIS A 203 11.93 1.64 -4.01
C HIS A 203 12.42 3.06 -3.71
N GLY A 204 11.98 4.05 -4.48
CA GLY A 204 12.30 5.45 -4.25
C GLY A 204 13.78 5.78 -4.45
N ASP A 205 14.50 5.04 -5.31
CA ASP A 205 15.84 5.45 -5.74
C ASP A 205 15.74 6.60 -6.74
N PRO A 206 16.53 7.69 -6.60
CA PRO A 206 16.46 8.84 -7.50
C PRO A 206 16.71 8.53 -8.97
N SER A 207 17.46 7.47 -9.29
CA SER A 207 17.70 7.04 -10.68
C SER A 207 16.41 6.67 -11.42
N PHE A 208 15.33 6.38 -10.69
CA PHE A 208 14.03 6.07 -11.28
C PHE A 208 13.25 7.28 -11.79
N LEU A 209 13.68 8.51 -11.52
CA LEU A 209 13.00 9.72 -11.99
C LEU A 209 12.87 9.72 -13.52
N ALA A 210 13.95 9.42 -14.24
CA ALA A 210 13.95 9.40 -15.70
C ALA A 210 13.00 8.34 -16.31
N PRO A 211 13.04 7.06 -15.90
CA PRO A 211 12.11 6.04 -16.42
C PRO A 211 10.65 6.30 -16.04
N LEU A 212 10.37 6.86 -14.85
CA LEU A 212 9.02 7.24 -14.45
C LEU A 212 8.51 8.44 -15.28
N ARG A 213 9.35 9.46 -15.50
CA ARG A 213 9.04 10.58 -16.41
C ARG A 213 8.71 10.09 -17.83
N GLY A 214 9.51 9.17 -18.37
CA GLY A 214 9.26 8.59 -19.69
C GLY A 214 7.89 7.91 -19.77
N ALA A 215 7.53 7.12 -18.77
CA ALA A 215 6.23 6.49 -18.69
C ALA A 215 5.06 7.48 -18.50
N LEU A 216 5.30 8.60 -17.81
CA LEU A 216 4.30 9.66 -17.66
C LEU A 216 3.95 10.36 -18.99
N HIS A 217 4.92 10.48 -19.91
CA HIS A 217 4.71 11.14 -21.21
C HIS A 217 4.36 10.18 -22.36
N ALA A 218 4.20 8.89 -22.09
CA ALA A 218 3.86 7.86 -23.07
C ALA A 218 2.41 7.96 -23.56
N ARG A 219 2.12 9.00 -24.36
CA ARG A 219 0.79 9.35 -24.90
C ARG A 219 0.52 8.84 -26.30
N ASP A 220 1.59 8.55 -27.03
CA ASP A 220 1.62 7.99 -28.37
C ASP A 220 1.36 6.47 -28.40
N ILE A 221 1.39 5.84 -27.22
CA ILE A 221 1.16 4.42 -27.05
C ILE A 221 -0.35 4.13 -27.03
N ASP A 222 -0.77 3.04 -27.69
CA ASP A 222 -2.12 2.43 -27.65
C ASP A 222 -2.94 2.93 -26.44
N PRO A 223 -4.09 3.60 -26.64
CA PRO A 223 -4.87 4.21 -25.57
C PRO A 223 -5.06 3.30 -24.36
N GLY A 224 -5.26 1.99 -24.56
CA GLY A 224 -5.40 1.04 -23.45
C GLY A 224 -4.14 0.86 -22.59
N ARG A 225 -2.94 1.05 -23.17
CA ARG A 225 -1.63 0.92 -22.52
C ARG A 225 -1.17 2.23 -21.89
N GLY A 226 -1.38 3.36 -22.58
CA GLY A 226 -0.92 4.67 -22.11
C GLY A 226 -1.45 5.01 -20.71
N PHE A 227 -2.76 4.84 -20.47
CA PHE A 227 -3.37 5.26 -19.20
C PHE A 227 -2.80 4.57 -17.97
N VAL A 228 -2.62 3.24 -18.01
CA VAL A 228 -2.10 2.50 -16.84
C VAL A 228 -0.65 2.89 -16.55
N GLN A 229 0.16 3.07 -17.59
CA GLN A 229 1.56 3.48 -17.44
C GLN A 229 1.67 4.88 -16.85
N ARG A 230 0.94 5.86 -17.40
CA ARG A 230 0.94 7.24 -16.91
C ARG A 230 0.46 7.33 -15.47
N ARG A 231 -0.57 6.56 -15.13
CA ARG A 231 -1.09 6.49 -13.76
C ARG A 231 -0.06 5.94 -12.77
N LEU A 232 0.57 4.81 -13.09
CA LEU A 232 1.59 4.20 -12.22
C LEU A 232 2.85 5.06 -12.14
N ALA A 233 3.18 5.76 -13.22
CA ALA A 233 4.26 6.74 -13.23
C ALA A 233 3.96 7.92 -12.31
N ALA A 234 2.75 8.49 -12.37
CA ALA A 234 2.32 9.57 -11.47
C ALA A 234 2.42 9.14 -9.99
N ASP A 235 1.86 7.97 -9.67
CA ASP A 235 1.97 7.39 -8.32
C ASP A 235 3.43 7.20 -7.91
N GLY A 236 4.23 6.64 -8.82
CA GLY A 236 5.63 6.37 -8.56
C GLY A 236 6.44 7.64 -8.34
N LEU A 237 6.16 8.71 -9.08
CA LEU A 237 6.78 10.03 -8.92
C LEU A 237 6.41 10.68 -7.59
N GLY A 238 5.13 10.61 -7.20
CA GLY A 238 4.67 11.08 -5.88
C GLY A 238 5.38 10.33 -4.75
N ARG A 239 5.44 9.01 -4.85
CA ARG A 239 6.13 8.15 -3.88
C ARG A 239 7.64 8.33 -3.89
N LEU A 240 8.24 8.65 -5.03
CA LEU A 240 9.69 8.87 -5.15
C LEU A 240 10.13 10.05 -4.28
N GLY A 241 9.25 11.04 -4.05
CA GLY A 241 9.49 12.10 -3.06
C GLY A 241 10.44 13.21 -3.54
N LEU A 242 10.79 13.24 -4.83
CA LEU A 242 11.72 14.22 -5.38
C LEU A 242 10.99 15.47 -5.85
N ALA A 243 11.40 16.64 -5.36
CA ALA A 243 10.86 17.93 -5.80
C ALA A 243 10.97 18.15 -7.33
N ALA A 244 11.97 17.55 -7.98
CA ALA A 244 12.12 17.56 -9.44
C ALA A 244 10.94 16.93 -10.20
N ALA A 245 10.10 16.13 -9.54
CA ALA A 245 8.88 15.57 -10.12
C ALA A 245 7.73 16.58 -10.21
N ILE A 246 7.72 17.64 -9.38
CA ILE A 246 6.63 18.64 -9.32
C ILE A 246 6.36 19.28 -10.70
N PRO A 247 7.34 19.87 -11.41
CA PRO A 247 7.07 20.46 -12.72
C PRO A 247 6.65 19.43 -13.79
N LEU A 248 7.02 18.16 -13.63
CA LEU A 248 6.61 17.09 -14.54
C LEU A 248 5.13 16.74 -14.33
N LEU A 249 4.70 16.62 -13.08
CA LEU A 249 3.31 16.31 -12.71
C LEU A 249 2.36 17.47 -13.09
N LEU A 250 2.77 18.72 -12.87
CA LEU A 250 1.99 19.89 -13.27
C LEU A 250 1.81 19.96 -14.78
N ARG A 251 2.88 19.74 -15.56
CA ARG A 251 2.80 19.68 -17.02
C ARG A 251 1.88 18.55 -17.47
N ALA A 252 1.98 17.36 -16.86
CA ALA A 252 1.11 16.25 -17.20
C ALA A 252 -0.37 16.55 -16.88
N LEU A 253 -0.68 17.32 -15.83
CA LEU A 253 -2.06 17.75 -15.57
C LEU A 253 -2.61 18.65 -16.68
N ASP A 254 -1.82 19.62 -17.14
CA ASP A 254 -2.19 20.49 -18.27
C ASP A 254 -2.40 19.65 -19.52
N ASP A 255 -1.47 18.75 -19.81
CA ASP A 255 -1.55 17.88 -20.97
C ASP A 255 -2.81 16.95 -20.88
N GLU A 256 -3.18 16.41 -19.70
CA GLU A 256 -4.35 15.52 -19.52
C GLU A 256 -5.68 16.29 -19.52
N ARG A 257 -5.68 17.60 -19.26
CA ARG A 257 -6.88 18.42 -19.43
C ARG A 257 -7.31 18.46 -20.91
N ASP A 258 -6.32 18.46 -21.81
CA ASP A 258 -6.54 18.56 -23.26
C ASP A 258 -6.81 17.17 -23.88
N ASP A 259 -6.27 16.10 -23.27
CA ASP A 259 -6.57 14.70 -23.62
C ASP A 259 -7.85 14.28 -22.90
N PHE A 260 -9.02 14.46 -23.54
CA PHE A 260 -10.33 14.08 -22.99
C PHE A 260 -10.29 12.67 -22.36
N GLU A 261 -10.15 12.61 -21.03
CA GLU A 261 -10.16 11.37 -20.26
C GLU A 261 -11.53 10.69 -20.47
N GLY A 262 -11.57 9.76 -21.41
CA GLY A 262 -12.80 9.11 -21.87
C GLY A 262 -13.23 9.54 -23.27
N ARG A 263 -12.39 9.29 -24.29
CA ARG A 263 -12.92 9.13 -25.66
C ARG A 263 -14.10 8.16 -25.62
N PRO A 264 -15.33 8.58 -25.93
CA PRO A 264 -16.46 7.67 -26.10
C PRO A 264 -16.23 6.97 -27.44
N GLY A 265 -15.47 5.87 -27.41
CA GLY A 265 -15.10 5.16 -28.63
C GLY A 265 -14.45 3.79 -28.43
N ALA A 266 -13.96 3.48 -27.22
CA ALA A 266 -13.30 2.19 -26.96
C ALA A 266 -14.23 1.09 -26.42
N GLY A 267 -15.53 1.33 -26.22
CA GLY A 267 -16.49 0.31 -25.76
C GLY A 267 -16.13 -0.40 -24.44
N LEU A 268 -15.15 0.10 -23.68
CA LEU A 268 -14.51 -0.58 -22.56
C LEU A 268 -14.59 0.27 -21.28
N GLY A 269 -15.79 0.39 -20.74
CA GLY A 269 -16.02 0.76 -19.34
C GLY A 269 -15.45 2.09 -18.86
N ILE A 270 -15.60 2.30 -17.55
CA ILE A 270 -15.13 3.48 -16.83
C ILE A 270 -13.60 3.50 -16.85
N GLN A 271 -13.01 4.39 -17.64
CA GLN A 271 -11.57 4.65 -17.60
C GLN A 271 -11.23 5.39 -16.31
N TYR A 272 -10.24 4.88 -15.57
CA TYR A 272 -9.74 5.54 -14.38
C TYR A 272 -8.85 6.73 -14.82
N PRO A 273 -9.12 7.95 -14.35
CA PRO A 273 -8.42 9.13 -14.84
C PRO A 273 -7.00 9.23 -14.29
N VAL A 274 -6.05 9.62 -15.14
CA VAL A 274 -4.65 9.85 -14.77
C VAL A 274 -4.55 11.09 -13.88
N ARG A 275 -5.40 12.10 -14.10
CA ARG A 275 -5.44 13.33 -13.31
C ARG A 275 -5.60 13.09 -11.81
N ALA A 276 -6.40 12.11 -11.39
CA ALA A 276 -6.57 11.82 -9.96
C ALA A 276 -5.24 11.42 -9.29
N ASN A 277 -4.44 10.59 -9.97
CA ASN A 277 -3.12 10.15 -9.49
C ASN A 277 -2.09 11.28 -9.55
N LEU A 278 -2.16 12.15 -10.56
CA LEU A 278 -1.32 13.35 -10.63
C LEU A 278 -1.60 14.31 -9.47
N LEU A 279 -2.87 14.63 -9.19
CA LEU A 279 -3.27 15.47 -8.06
C LEU A 279 -2.81 14.87 -6.73
N TRP A 280 -3.00 13.56 -6.55
CA TRP A 280 -2.55 12.85 -5.37
C TRP A 280 -1.03 12.90 -5.20
N ALA A 281 -0.26 12.67 -6.27
CA ALA A 281 1.19 12.72 -6.26
C ALA A 281 1.73 14.11 -5.85
N LEU A 282 1.09 15.20 -6.29
CA LEU A 282 1.43 16.56 -5.85
C LEU A 282 1.23 16.75 -4.34
N GLY A 283 0.20 16.11 -3.78
CA GLY A 283 -0.02 16.04 -2.33
C GLY A 283 1.05 15.25 -1.58
N GLU A 284 1.46 14.08 -2.08
CA GLU A 284 2.56 13.30 -1.48
C GLU A 284 3.89 14.05 -1.48
N LEU A 285 4.13 14.88 -2.51
CA LEU A 285 5.31 15.74 -2.62
C LEU A 285 5.23 17.00 -1.76
N SER A 286 4.11 17.27 -1.10
CA SER A 286 3.85 18.55 -0.41
C SER A 286 4.15 19.76 -1.31
N ALA A 287 3.72 19.68 -2.57
CA ALA A 287 4.09 20.64 -3.61
C ALA A 287 3.37 21.99 -3.44
N GLU A 288 3.96 22.92 -2.68
CA GLU A 288 3.39 24.26 -2.47
C GLU A 288 3.13 25.02 -3.78
N ALA A 289 4.03 24.87 -4.76
CA ALA A 289 3.87 25.47 -6.09
C ALA A 289 2.61 24.97 -6.83
N ALA A 290 2.04 23.83 -6.45
CA ALA A 290 0.83 23.28 -7.04
C ALA A 290 -0.47 23.81 -6.40
N ILE A 291 -0.40 24.56 -5.30
CA ILE A 291 -1.59 25.07 -4.59
C ILE A 291 -2.59 25.77 -5.54
N PRO A 292 -2.19 26.71 -6.42
CA PRO A 292 -3.14 27.37 -7.32
C PRO A 292 -3.86 26.39 -8.24
N THR A 293 -3.13 25.43 -8.80
CA THR A 293 -3.69 24.36 -9.65
C THR A 293 -4.67 23.50 -8.87
N LEU A 294 -4.31 23.07 -7.65
CA LEU A 294 -5.18 22.24 -6.82
C LEU A 294 -6.47 22.98 -6.40
N ILE A 295 -6.41 24.28 -6.13
CA ILE A 295 -7.60 25.10 -5.83
C ILE A 295 -8.57 25.11 -7.02
N ALA A 296 -8.08 25.20 -8.25
CA ALA A 296 -8.92 25.19 -9.44
C ALA A 296 -9.72 23.87 -9.59
N TYR A 297 -9.19 22.75 -9.09
CA TYR A 297 -9.87 21.45 -9.10
C TYR A 297 -10.93 21.29 -8.02
N LEU A 298 -11.06 22.21 -7.05
CA LEU A 298 -12.10 22.11 -6.00
C LEU A 298 -13.53 22.22 -6.56
N GLY A 299 -13.69 22.86 -7.71
CA GLY A 299 -14.97 22.97 -8.41
C GLY A 299 -15.23 21.84 -9.41
N ASP A 300 -14.25 20.97 -9.62
CA ASP A 300 -14.32 19.87 -10.58
C ASP A 300 -15.07 18.68 -9.95
N THR A 301 -16.39 18.79 -9.93
CA THR A 301 -17.32 17.83 -9.30
C THR A 301 -17.99 16.89 -10.31
N SER A 302 -17.53 16.88 -11.55
CA SER A 302 -18.01 16.01 -12.63
C SER A 302 -16.86 15.74 -13.59
N GLY A 303 -16.73 14.51 -14.11
CA GLY A 303 -15.65 14.19 -15.05
C GLY A 303 -14.71 13.06 -14.64
N SER A 304 -15.07 12.28 -13.62
CA SER A 304 -14.37 11.03 -13.30
C SER A 304 -15.33 9.92 -12.93
N ALA A 305 -14.80 8.69 -12.97
CA ALA A 305 -15.37 7.48 -12.36
C ALA A 305 -15.91 7.67 -10.93
N PHE A 306 -15.40 8.68 -10.22
CA PHE A 306 -15.60 8.89 -8.79
C PHE A 306 -16.45 10.12 -8.50
N GLY A 307 -17.02 10.76 -9.53
CA GLY A 307 -17.80 11.99 -9.38
C GLY A 307 -16.96 13.27 -9.32
N GLY A 308 -15.82 13.32 -10.01
CA GLY A 308 -14.98 14.53 -10.17
C GLY A 308 -13.54 14.39 -9.66
N PHE A 309 -12.80 15.50 -9.69
CA PHE A 309 -11.40 15.62 -9.27
C PHE A 309 -11.18 16.41 -7.99
N TYR A 310 -12.26 17.01 -7.45
CA TYR A 310 -12.23 17.77 -6.23
C TYR A 310 -11.72 16.96 -5.01
N LEU A 311 -12.04 15.65 -4.91
CA LEU A 311 -11.59 14.81 -3.79
C LEU A 311 -10.07 14.62 -3.75
N PRO A 312 -9.40 14.17 -4.83
CA PRO A 312 -7.94 14.14 -4.88
C PRO A 312 -7.30 15.51 -4.62
N ALA A 313 -7.88 16.60 -5.15
CA ALA A 313 -7.36 17.94 -4.95
C ALA A 313 -7.46 18.40 -3.48
N MET A 314 -8.60 18.17 -2.83
CA MET A 314 -8.77 18.44 -1.40
C MET A 314 -7.76 17.63 -0.58
N ASP A 315 -7.61 16.32 -0.84
CA ASP A 315 -6.66 15.49 -0.10
C ASP A 315 -5.21 15.99 -0.28
N ALA A 316 -4.84 16.39 -1.50
CA ALA A 316 -3.53 16.97 -1.78
C ALA A 316 -3.30 18.29 -1.03
N LEU A 317 -4.28 19.20 -1.01
CA LEU A 317 -4.21 20.46 -0.26
C LEU A 317 -4.07 20.22 1.25
N VAL A 318 -4.80 19.24 1.80
CA VAL A 318 -4.68 18.86 3.21
C VAL A 318 -3.29 18.26 3.51
N ARG A 319 -2.69 17.52 2.57
CA ARG A 319 -1.34 16.97 2.72
C ARG A 319 -0.25 18.03 2.65
N ILE A 320 -0.40 19.04 1.78
CA ILE A 320 0.49 20.20 1.74
C ILE A 320 0.48 20.92 3.09
N GLY A 321 -0.67 21.00 3.75
CA GLY A 321 -0.74 21.44 5.14
C GLY A 321 -0.83 22.96 5.29
N ALA A 322 -0.06 23.51 6.24
CA ALA A 322 -0.09 24.94 6.58
C ALA A 322 0.09 25.90 5.38
N PRO A 323 0.97 25.63 4.39
CA PRO A 323 1.11 26.47 3.20
C PRO A 323 -0.18 26.64 2.39
N ALA A 324 -1.07 25.64 2.39
CA ALA A 324 -2.33 25.70 1.65
C ALA A 324 -3.41 26.56 2.34
N ARG A 325 -3.27 26.85 3.65
CA ARG A 325 -4.32 27.47 4.47
C ARG A 325 -4.83 28.80 3.90
N ALA A 326 -3.94 29.73 3.60
CA ALA A 326 -4.34 31.06 3.11
C ALA A 326 -5.05 31.01 1.75
N ALA A 327 -4.68 30.05 0.89
CA ALA A 327 -5.34 29.85 -0.39
C ALA A 327 -6.74 29.25 -0.21
N LEU A 328 -6.88 28.26 0.69
CA LEU A 328 -8.17 27.69 1.05
C LEU A 328 -9.11 28.71 1.70
N GLU A 329 -8.61 29.57 2.61
CA GLU A 329 -9.39 30.65 3.22
C GLU A 329 -9.88 31.71 2.22
N ARG A 330 -9.16 31.91 1.13
CA ARG A 330 -9.66 32.72 0.01
C ARG A 330 -10.73 31.95 -0.78
N ALA A 331 -10.51 30.67 -1.04
CA ALA A 331 -11.44 29.83 -1.78
C ALA A 331 -12.78 29.60 -1.06
N THR A 332 -12.85 29.72 0.28
CA THR A 332 -14.15 29.70 1.00
C THR A 332 -15.05 30.89 0.69
N ARG A 333 -14.49 31.96 0.10
CA ARG A 333 -15.23 33.15 -0.34
C ARG A 333 -15.46 33.17 -1.85
N ASP A 334 -15.18 32.06 -2.53
CA ASP A 334 -15.40 31.93 -3.97
C ASP A 334 -16.90 32.02 -4.30
N HIS A 335 -17.22 32.60 -5.46
CA HIS A 335 -18.61 32.71 -5.91
C HIS A 335 -19.20 31.35 -6.33
N ASN A 336 -18.36 30.37 -6.63
CA ASN A 336 -18.77 28.99 -6.87
C ASN A 336 -19.02 28.28 -5.52
N PRO A 337 -20.28 27.90 -5.21
CA PRO A 337 -20.63 27.31 -3.92
C PRO A 337 -19.99 25.93 -3.70
N GLN A 338 -19.70 25.17 -4.76
CA GLN A 338 -18.99 23.90 -4.64
C GLN A 338 -17.53 24.11 -4.22
N VAL A 339 -16.84 25.07 -4.84
CA VAL A 339 -15.45 25.45 -4.47
C VAL A 339 -15.40 25.88 -3.01
N ALA A 340 -16.31 26.77 -2.60
CA ALA A 340 -16.38 27.28 -1.24
C ALA A 340 -16.63 26.18 -0.20
N ALA A 341 -17.58 25.27 -0.46
CA ALA A 341 -17.89 24.15 0.41
C ALA A 341 -16.72 23.16 0.53
N ASN A 342 -16.08 22.80 -0.59
CA ASN A 342 -14.94 21.88 -0.60
C ASN A 342 -13.69 22.52 0.06
N ALA A 343 -13.44 23.81 -0.14
CA ALA A 343 -12.38 24.53 0.57
C ALA A 343 -12.60 24.54 2.08
N THR A 344 -13.85 24.74 2.52
CA THR A 344 -14.24 24.69 3.94
C THR A 344 -13.99 23.31 4.53
N GLY A 345 -14.36 22.25 3.81
CA GLY A 345 -14.08 20.88 4.19
C GLY A 345 -12.60 20.56 4.35
N ALA A 346 -11.76 21.05 3.43
CA ALA A 346 -10.31 20.89 3.51
C ALA A 346 -9.70 21.66 4.70
N LEU A 347 -10.17 22.90 4.98
CA LEU A 347 -9.73 23.67 6.16
C LEU A 347 -10.10 22.98 7.48
N ALA A 348 -11.30 22.42 7.57
CA ALA A 348 -11.71 21.65 8.73
C ALA A 348 -10.77 20.46 8.97
N ALA A 349 -10.42 19.73 7.90
CA ALA A 349 -9.49 18.61 7.97
C ALA A 349 -8.05 19.02 8.35
N LEU A 350 -7.60 20.21 7.95
CA LEU A 350 -6.28 20.75 8.33
C LEU A 350 -6.19 21.09 9.82
N SER A 351 -7.31 21.44 10.46
CA SER A 351 -7.35 21.82 11.88
C SER A 351 -7.48 20.62 12.82
N GLY A 352 -7.66 19.40 12.29
CA GLY A 352 -7.90 18.18 13.07
C GLY A 352 -9.36 18.05 13.55
N PRO A 353 -9.74 16.91 14.15
CA PRO A 353 -11.02 16.82 14.85
C PRO A 353 -11.02 17.83 16.00
N ALA A 354 -12.04 18.68 16.04
CA ALA A 354 -12.27 19.64 17.12
C ALA A 354 -12.51 18.95 18.46
#